data_AF-J9YWS0-F1
#
_entry.id   AF-J9YWS0-F1
#
_cell.length_a   1.000
_cell.length_b   1.000
_cell.length_c   1.000
_cell.angle_alpha   90.00
_cell.angle_beta   90.00
_cell.angle_gamma   90.00
#
_symmetry.space_group_name_H-M   'P 1'
#
loop_
_entity.id
_entity.type
_entity.pdbx_description
1 polymer ?
#
loop_
_entity_poly.entity_id
_entity_poly.type
_entity_poly.pdbx_seq_one_letter_code
_entity_poly.pdbx_strand_id
1 'polypeptide(L)'
;MSKKPIIVFEGIEGSGKTSHIKNVEKYLKKNNKKFIKIREPGGSKNSERIRKLILDNKSTFNNTTDLLLYLAARSENISLLKKHYKKK
;
A
#
# COMPACT_ATOMS: atom_id res chain seq x y z
N MET A 1 5.15 -6.31 21.71
CA MET A 1 4.86 -5.65 20.41
C MET A 1 6.09 -5.72 19.51
N SER A 2 5.91 -5.86 18.18
CA SER A 2 7.03 -5.80 17.21
C SER A 2 7.78 -4.48 17.33
N LYS A 3 9.13 -4.50 17.26
CA LYS A 3 9.96 -3.28 17.25
C LYS A 3 9.67 -2.38 16.04
N LYS A 4 9.05 -2.90 14.99
CA LYS A 4 8.66 -2.17 13.76
C LYS A 4 7.28 -2.66 13.29
N PRO A 5 6.18 -2.11 13.84
CA PRO A 5 4.85 -2.53 13.46
C PRO A 5 4.52 -2.11 12.02
N ILE A 6 3.70 -2.93 11.34
CA ILE A 6 3.01 -2.53 10.11
C ILE A 6 1.62 -2.08 10.52
N ILE A 7 1.24 -0.87 10.12
CA ILE A 7 -0.07 -0.28 10.42
C ILE A 7 -0.82 -0.13 9.10
N VAL A 8 -2.00 -0.74 9.01
CA VAL A 8 -2.85 -0.72 7.82
C VAL A 8 -4.11 0.10 8.13
N PHE A 9 -4.51 0.95 7.18
CA PHE A 9 -5.72 1.78 7.27
C PHE A 9 -6.75 1.27 6.27
N GLU A 10 -7.77 0.59 6.75
CA GLU A 10 -8.88 0.03 5.95
C GLU A 10 -10.17 0.81 6.15
N GLY A 11 -11.12 0.64 5.23
CA GLY A 11 -12.44 1.26 5.30
C GLY A 11 -13.05 1.53 3.92
N ILE A 12 -14.32 1.94 3.89
CA ILE A 12 -15.06 2.25 2.66
C ILE A 12 -14.54 3.50 1.95
N GLU A 13 -14.94 3.70 0.69
CA GLU A 13 -14.65 4.94 -0.03
C GLU A 13 -15.19 6.17 0.74
N GLY A 14 -14.44 7.27 0.73
CA GLY A 14 -14.81 8.48 1.49
C GLY A 14 -14.56 8.42 2.99
N SER A 15 -14.18 7.29 3.60
CA SER A 15 -13.99 7.16 5.06
C SER A 15 -12.79 7.94 5.66
N GLY A 16 -12.10 8.76 4.86
CA GLY A 16 -10.99 9.58 5.36
C GLY A 16 -9.64 8.87 5.53
N LYS A 17 -9.48 7.63 5.07
CA LYS A 17 -8.20 6.86 5.15
C LYS A 17 -6.97 7.68 4.77
N THR A 18 -7.02 8.35 3.61
CA THR A 18 -5.92 9.17 3.11
C THR A 18 -5.59 10.35 4.04
N SER A 19 -6.61 10.96 4.65
CA SER A 19 -6.45 12.06 5.61
C SER A 19 -5.80 11.56 6.90
N HIS A 20 -6.25 10.43 7.44
CA HIS A 20 -5.65 9.84 8.63
C HIS A 20 -4.19 9.42 8.40
N ILE A 21 -3.88 8.79 7.25
CA ILE A 21 -2.50 8.46 6.88
C ILE A 21 -1.63 9.71 6.85
N LYS A 22 -2.11 10.82 6.25
CA LYS A 22 -1.36 12.10 6.22
C LYS A 22 -1.14 12.68 7.63
N ASN A 23 -2.12 12.55 8.52
CA ASN A 23 -1.97 13.02 9.90
C ASN A 23 -0.94 12.21 10.68
N VAL A 24 -0.96 10.88 10.54
CA VAL A 24 0.04 9.98 11.14
C VAL A 24 1.42 10.25 10.56
N GLU A 25 1.52 10.45 9.23
CA GLU A 25 2.77 10.82 8.57
C GLU A 25 3.36 12.12 9.16
N LYS A 26 2.55 13.16 9.32
CA LYS A 26 2.96 14.43 9.95
C LYS A 26 3.41 14.23 11.39
N TYR A 27 2.67 13.45 12.17
CA TYR A 27 3.02 13.14 13.55
C TYR A 27 4.37 12.42 13.66
N LEU A 28 4.60 11.38 12.84
CA LEU A 28 5.86 10.63 12.85
C LEU A 28 7.04 11.49 12.42
N LYS A 29 6.86 12.36 11.40
CA LYS A 29 7.85 13.37 10.99
C LYS A 29 8.20 14.33 12.13
N LYS A 30 7.19 14.90 12.81
CA LYS A 30 7.38 15.83 13.94
C LYS A 30 8.16 15.19 15.10
N ASN A 31 8.02 13.88 15.29
CA ASN A 31 8.69 13.13 16.35
C ASN A 31 10.00 12.46 15.90
N ASN A 32 10.55 12.82 14.73
CA ASN A 32 11.77 12.24 14.15
C ASN A 32 11.77 10.69 14.11
N LYS A 33 10.60 10.08 13.90
CA LYS A 33 10.47 8.63 13.76
C LYS A 33 10.64 8.25 12.29
N LYS A 34 11.54 7.31 12.00
CA LYS A 34 11.69 6.74 10.66
C LYS A 34 10.50 5.84 10.34
N PHE A 35 9.91 6.03 9.17
CA PHE A 35 8.81 5.20 8.67
C PHE A 35 8.87 5.08 7.14
N ILE A 36 8.12 4.12 6.62
CA ILE A 36 7.84 3.97 5.20
C ILE A 36 6.33 4.06 5.00
N LYS A 37 5.92 4.64 3.88
CA LYS A 37 4.51 4.77 3.49
C LYS A 37 4.28 3.95 2.24
N ILE A 38 3.27 3.08 2.29
CA ILE A 38 2.87 2.20 1.19
C ILE A 38 1.38 2.42 0.93
N ARG A 39 0.96 2.29 -0.33
CA ARG A 39 -0.44 2.33 -0.77
C ARG A 39 -0.70 1.07 -1.57
N GLU A 40 -1.85 0.41 -1.38
CA GLU A 40 -2.25 -0.76 -2.17
C GLU A 40 -3.68 -0.56 -2.71
N PRO A 41 -3.98 -0.96 -3.97
CA PRO A 41 -3.02 -1.28 -5.03
C PRO A 41 -2.27 -0.02 -5.48
N GLY A 42 -0.95 -0.16 -5.73
CA GLY A 42 -0.04 0.94 -6.05
C GLY A 42 1.20 0.97 -5.14
N GLY A 43 1.86 2.13 -5.05
CA GLY A 43 2.99 2.35 -4.14
C GLY A 43 4.38 2.10 -4.74
N SER A 44 4.46 1.55 -5.95
CA SER A 44 5.69 1.34 -6.73
C SER A 44 5.43 1.59 -8.22
N LYS A 45 6.47 1.85 -9.03
CA LYS A 45 6.29 2.15 -10.46
C LYS A 45 5.52 1.05 -11.21
N ASN A 46 5.77 -0.21 -10.88
CA ASN A 46 5.10 -1.36 -11.49
C ASN A 46 3.68 -1.58 -10.92
N SER A 47 3.50 -1.48 -9.60
CA SER A 47 2.16 -1.62 -9.01
C SER A 47 1.23 -0.48 -9.43
N GLU A 48 1.73 0.72 -9.75
CA GLU A 48 0.92 1.79 -10.35
C GLU A 48 0.46 1.45 -11.78
N ARG A 49 1.24 0.67 -12.55
CA ARG A 49 0.80 0.16 -13.86
C ARG A 49 -0.32 -0.87 -13.68
N ILE A 50 -0.16 -1.79 -12.73
CA ILE A 50 -1.19 -2.79 -12.42
C ILE A 50 -2.46 -2.13 -11.89
N ARG A 51 -2.32 -1.13 -11.02
CA ARG A 51 -3.44 -0.31 -10.51
C ARG A 51 -4.25 0.31 -11.65
N LYS A 52 -3.58 0.84 -12.68
CA LYS A 52 -4.28 1.42 -13.85
C LYS A 52 -5.12 0.38 -14.59
N LEU A 53 -4.63 -0.85 -14.72
CA LEU A 53 -5.40 -1.95 -15.32
C LEU A 53 -6.62 -2.31 -14.47
N ILE A 54 -6.44 -2.41 -13.15
CA ILE A 54 -7.53 -2.72 -12.20
C ILE A 54 -8.64 -1.66 -12.22
N LEU A 55 -8.26 -0.38 -12.36
CA LEU A 55 -9.21 0.75 -12.34
C LEU A 55 -9.71 1.14 -13.73
N ASP A 56 -9.32 0.40 -14.77
CA ASP A 56 -9.84 0.64 -16.11
C ASP A 56 -11.25 0.08 -16.23
N ASN A 57 -12.24 0.97 -16.28
CA ASN A 57 -13.65 0.63 -16.43
C ASN A 57 -13.98 -0.08 -17.76
N LYS A 58 -13.03 -0.15 -18.71
CA LYS A 58 -13.16 -0.90 -19.96
C LYS A 58 -12.63 -2.33 -19.87
N SER A 59 -11.98 -2.70 -18.77
CA SER A 59 -11.47 -4.04 -18.58
C SER A 59 -12.61 -5.05 -18.44
N THR A 60 -12.44 -6.23 -19.02
CA THR A 60 -13.40 -7.35 -18.99
C THR A 60 -12.83 -8.54 -18.25
N PHE A 61 -11.99 -8.27 -17.24
CA PHE A 61 -11.36 -9.30 -16.43
C PHE A 61 -12.42 -10.12 -15.71
N ASN A 62 -12.19 -11.44 -15.63
CA ASN A 62 -12.96 -12.28 -14.74
C ASN A 62 -12.48 -12.07 -13.28
N ASN A 63 -13.29 -12.52 -12.32
CA ASN A 63 -13.02 -12.35 -10.89
C ASN A 63 -11.64 -12.89 -10.45
N THR A 64 -11.18 -13.99 -11.06
CA THR A 64 -9.88 -14.59 -10.75
C THR A 64 -8.73 -13.71 -11.24
N THR A 65 -8.83 -13.17 -12.46
CA THR A 65 -7.85 -12.25 -13.01
C THR A 65 -7.76 -10.98 -12.17
N ASP A 66 -8.89 -10.39 -11.76
CA ASP A 66 -8.90 -9.22 -10.88
C ASP A 66 -8.18 -9.51 -9.56
N LEU A 67 -8.53 -10.61 -8.89
CA LEU A 67 -7.87 -11.01 -7.65
C LEU A 67 -6.35 -11.18 -7.84
N LEU A 68 -5.92 -11.84 -8.91
CA LEU A 68 -4.51 -12.06 -9.21
C LEU A 68 -3.77 -10.75 -9.52
N LEU A 69 -4.41 -9.79 -10.18
CA LEU A 69 -3.84 -8.46 -10.41
C LEU A 69 -3.66 -7.69 -9.10
N TYR A 70 -4.65 -7.74 -8.19
CA TYR A 70 -4.48 -7.18 -6.85
C TYR A 70 -3.30 -7.82 -6.11
N LEU A 71 -3.19 -9.15 -6.12
CA LEU A 71 -2.08 -9.87 -5.49
C LEU A 71 -0.73 -9.53 -6.13
N ALA A 72 -0.67 -9.41 -7.45
CA ALA A 72 0.53 -9.00 -8.18
C ALA A 72 0.96 -7.58 -7.79
N ALA A 73 0.02 -6.62 -7.70
CA ALA A 73 0.32 -5.27 -7.25
C ALA A 73 0.87 -5.23 -5.82
N ARG A 74 0.33 -6.06 -4.91
CA ARG A 74 0.85 -6.18 -3.53
C ARG A 74 2.24 -6.82 -3.49
N SER A 75 2.51 -7.80 -4.35
CA SER A 75 3.81 -8.48 -4.44
C SER A 75 4.95 -7.48 -4.69
N GLU A 76 4.73 -6.46 -5.54
CA GLU A 76 5.73 -5.41 -5.81
C GLU A 76 6.13 -4.62 -4.55
N ASN A 77 5.24 -4.48 -3.57
CA ASN A 77 5.52 -3.76 -2.31
C ASN A 77 6.30 -4.62 -1.30
N ILE A 78 6.32 -5.95 -1.46
CA ILE A 78 7.06 -6.85 -0.57
C ILE A 78 8.56 -6.55 -0.61
N SER A 79 9.11 -6.21 -1.78
CA SER A 79 10.53 -5.87 -1.91
C SER A 79 10.90 -4.66 -1.03
N LEU A 80 10.03 -3.64 -0.98
CA LEU A 80 10.22 -2.46 -0.14
C LEU A 80 10.12 -2.82 1.35
N LEU A 81 9.14 -3.64 1.74
CA LEU A 81 8.96 -4.10 3.12
C LEU A 81 10.17 -4.91 3.59
N LYS A 82 10.65 -5.87 2.80
CA LYS A 82 11.78 -6.76 3.14
C LYS A 82 13.05 -5.98 3.50
N LYS A 83 13.37 -4.90 2.78
CA LYS A 83 14.51 -4.01 3.08
C LYS A 83 14.46 -3.41 4.49
N HIS A 84 13.26 -3.24 5.06
CA HIS A 84 13.05 -2.59 6.36
C HIS A 84 12.71 -3.60 7.46
N TYR A 85 12.22 -4.79 7.09
CA TYR A 85 11.77 -5.85 7.99
C TYR A 85 12.91 -6.74 8.52
N LYS A 86 14.08 -6.80 7.85
CA LYS A 86 15.24 -7.59 8.32
C LYS A 86 16.60 -6.88 8.12
N LYS A 87 17.15 -6.38 9.22
CA LYS A 87 18.55 -6.62 9.60
C LYS A 87 18.50 -7.20 11.00
N LYS A 88 18.58 -8.54 11.09
CA LYS A 88 19.32 -9.15 12.19
C LYS A 88 20.79 -8.95 11.85
#